data_AF-A0A2V1D6F3-F1
#
_entry.id   AF-A0A2V1D6F3-F1
#
_cell.length_a   1.000
_cell.length_b   1.000
_cell.length_c   1.000
_cell.angle_alpha   90.00
_cell.angle_beta   90.00
_cell.angle_gamma   90.00
#
_symmetry.space_group_name_H-M   'P 1'
#
loop_
_entity.id
_entity.type
_entity.pdbx_description
1 polymer ?
#
loop_
_entity_poly.entity_id
_entity_poly.type
_entity_poly.pdbx_seq_one_letter_code
_entity_poly.pdbx_strand_id
1 'polypeptide(L)'
;MPPPPPPLSPPLNPSSNNVAEVPDPTEFIPAHYSGESLLDTGRMICLLPYDRRVFTTFHRGYSADFDEYKWILEHGDTETWYTKPRSQQLRKLELRKQQQEREDAENVEDILFPFERQHPAKLGNPRVWASAALTTPTDDDMYMCLNPLHHAIKKESMGACAQCTDEKSEALDSTPLSYNLVFSTITGTSSMYPPDVNSGEKIYKLVRCGSREAAIAEAFYGAGANGWSLVFACVMRLRETCVERPGGMWERVDELWELADESSEDDVVRVFY
;
A
#
# COMPACT_ATOMS: atom_id res chain seq x y z
N MET A 1 -5.06 -70.75 11.23
CA MET A 1 -4.10 -69.71 10.82
C MET A 1 -4.80 -68.37 10.88
N PRO A 2 -4.28 -67.38 11.62
CA PRO A 2 -4.83 -66.03 11.58
C PRO A 2 -4.62 -65.42 10.17
N PRO A 3 -5.53 -64.58 9.69
CA PRO A 3 -5.36 -63.89 8.41
C PRO A 3 -4.14 -62.96 8.47
N PRO A 4 -3.42 -62.78 7.35
CA PRO A 4 -2.30 -61.86 7.30
C PRO A 4 -2.76 -60.43 7.63
N PRO A 5 -1.92 -59.63 8.31
CA PRO A 5 -2.24 -58.25 8.60
C PRO A 5 -2.46 -57.47 7.29
N PRO A 6 -3.38 -56.50 7.28
CA PRO A 6 -3.59 -55.66 6.11
C PRO A 6 -2.28 -54.93 5.75
N PRO A 7 -2.01 -54.72 4.44
CA PRO A 7 -0.86 -53.96 4.01
C PRO A 7 -0.92 -52.55 4.63
N LEU A 8 0.19 -52.12 5.22
CA LEU A 8 0.37 -50.76 5.70
C LEU A 8 0.05 -49.80 4.55
N SER A 9 -0.91 -48.91 4.77
CA SER A 9 -1.18 -47.84 3.80
C SER A 9 0.12 -47.07 3.57
N PRO A 10 0.48 -46.74 2.31
CA PRO A 10 1.63 -45.89 2.05
C PRO A 10 1.44 -44.57 2.81
N PRO A 11 2.51 -43.98 3.36
CA PRO A 11 2.41 -42.69 4.02
C PRO A 11 1.76 -41.71 3.04
N LEU A 12 0.65 -41.12 3.46
CA LEU A 12 0.09 -39.94 2.81
C LEU A 12 1.22 -38.91 2.79
N ASN A 13 1.86 -38.73 1.64
CA ASN A 13 2.67 -37.54 1.40
C ASN A 13 1.76 -36.37 1.78
N PRO A 14 2.14 -35.51 2.76
CA PRO A 14 1.42 -34.28 2.92
C PRO A 14 1.51 -33.59 1.57
N SER A 15 0.37 -33.38 0.91
CA SER A 15 0.30 -32.51 -0.26
C SER A 15 1.15 -31.31 0.08
N SER A 16 2.24 -31.11 -0.67
CA SER A 16 3.04 -29.92 -0.49
C SER A 16 2.09 -28.77 -0.79
N ASN A 17 1.61 -28.12 0.26
CA ASN A 17 1.04 -26.80 0.13
C ASN A 17 2.21 -25.97 -0.38
N ASN A 18 2.36 -25.88 -1.70
CA ASN A 18 3.38 -25.10 -2.40
C ASN A 18 3.09 -23.62 -2.14
N VAL A 19 3.27 -23.19 -0.90
CA VAL A 19 3.31 -21.80 -0.50
C VAL A 19 4.60 -21.28 -1.10
N ALA A 20 4.50 -20.33 -2.03
CA ALA A 20 5.70 -19.79 -2.66
C ALA A 20 6.58 -19.12 -1.59
N GLU A 21 7.87 -19.45 -1.61
CA GLU A 21 8.86 -18.93 -0.70
C GLU A 21 9.49 -17.67 -1.31
N VAL A 22 9.56 -16.61 -0.53
CA VAL A 22 10.09 -15.31 -0.95
C VAL A 22 11.25 -14.93 -0.01
N PRO A 23 12.51 -15.09 -0.46
CA PRO A 23 13.67 -14.84 0.38
C PRO A 23 14.05 -13.36 0.47
N ASP A 24 13.66 -12.55 -0.51
CA ASP A 24 14.12 -11.17 -0.66
C ASP A 24 12.95 -10.22 -0.96
N PRO A 25 13.01 -8.95 -0.50
CA PRO A 25 11.98 -7.97 -0.82
C PRO A 25 11.72 -7.78 -2.31
N THR A 26 12.73 -7.92 -3.18
CA THR A 26 12.56 -7.70 -4.63
C THR A 26 11.61 -8.70 -5.28
N GLU A 27 11.40 -9.86 -4.66
CA GLU A 27 10.48 -10.91 -5.13
C GLU A 27 9.09 -10.85 -4.47
N PHE A 28 8.91 -9.94 -3.48
CA PHE A 28 7.71 -9.93 -2.65
C PHE A 28 6.47 -9.44 -3.39
N ILE A 29 6.56 -8.24 -3.94
CA ILE A 29 5.51 -7.61 -4.75
C ILE A 29 6.09 -7.38 -6.15
N PRO A 30 5.74 -8.22 -7.14
CA PRO A 30 6.27 -8.10 -8.49
C PRO A 30 5.76 -6.83 -9.17
N ALA A 31 6.51 -6.37 -10.18
CA ALA A 31 6.01 -5.35 -11.09
C ALA A 31 4.92 -5.94 -11.99
N HIS A 32 3.90 -5.15 -12.30
CA HIS A 32 2.86 -5.49 -13.26
C HIS A 32 2.82 -4.40 -14.32
N TYR A 33 3.27 -4.77 -15.52
CA TYR A 33 3.27 -3.90 -16.67
C TYR A 33 1.88 -3.88 -17.32
N SER A 34 1.50 -2.74 -17.85
CA SER A 34 0.29 -2.56 -18.64
C SER A 34 0.24 -3.59 -19.78
N GLY A 35 -0.93 -4.22 -19.95
CA GLY A 35 -1.13 -5.30 -20.93
C GLY A 35 -0.92 -6.72 -20.40
N GLU A 36 -0.37 -6.90 -19.20
CA GLU A 36 -0.32 -8.21 -18.55
C GLU A 36 -1.70 -8.65 -18.05
N SER A 37 -2.03 -9.93 -18.21
CA SER A 37 -3.26 -10.50 -17.68
C SER A 37 -3.11 -10.83 -16.18
N LEU A 38 -3.73 -10.03 -15.31
CA LEU A 38 -3.82 -10.31 -13.88
C LEU A 38 -4.81 -11.46 -13.61
N LEU A 39 -4.31 -12.70 -13.67
CA LEU A 39 -5.11 -13.89 -13.33
C LEU A 39 -5.15 -14.20 -11.82
N ASP A 40 -4.20 -13.67 -11.04
CA ASP A 40 -4.09 -13.91 -9.61
C ASP A 40 -4.60 -12.68 -8.82
N THR A 41 -5.65 -12.89 -8.02
CA THR A 41 -6.23 -11.84 -7.14
C THR A 41 -5.71 -11.94 -5.71
N GLY A 42 -5.00 -13.03 -5.38
CA GLY A 42 -4.35 -13.18 -4.09
C GLY A 42 -3.78 -14.57 -3.84
N ARG A 43 -2.67 -14.59 -3.10
CA ARG A 43 -1.88 -15.80 -2.83
C ARG A 43 -1.33 -15.82 -1.41
N MET A 44 -1.09 -17.03 -0.91
CA MET A 44 -0.33 -17.22 0.33
C MET A 44 1.14 -17.45 -0.02
N ILE A 45 2.03 -16.68 0.60
CA ILE A 45 3.48 -16.81 0.44
C ILE A 45 4.18 -16.87 1.80
N CYS A 46 5.41 -17.40 1.82
CA CYS A 46 6.24 -17.49 3.00
C CYS A 46 7.47 -16.59 2.86
N LEU A 47 7.65 -15.63 3.78
CA LEU A 47 8.79 -14.72 3.76
C LEU A 47 9.99 -15.35 4.49
N LEU A 48 11.05 -15.67 3.76
CA LEU A 48 12.27 -16.32 4.25
C LEU A 48 13.38 -15.29 4.47
N PRO A 49 13.34 -14.55 5.58
CA PRO A 49 14.08 -15.07 6.74
C PRO A 49 13.22 -15.21 7.99
N TYR A 50 11.93 -14.94 7.90
CA TYR A 50 11.03 -14.83 9.05
C TYR A 50 10.14 -16.05 9.27
N ASP A 51 10.16 -17.01 8.34
CA ASP A 51 9.26 -18.17 8.30
C ASP A 51 7.79 -17.74 8.51
N ARG A 52 7.42 -16.66 7.82
CA ARG A 52 6.13 -15.99 8.02
C ARG A 52 5.24 -16.14 6.83
N ARG A 53 4.06 -16.71 7.07
CA ARG A 53 3.00 -16.80 6.06
C ARG A 53 2.26 -15.47 5.96
N VAL A 54 2.20 -14.94 4.76
CA VAL A 54 1.52 -13.69 4.44
C VAL A 54 0.49 -13.97 3.36
N PHE A 55 -0.72 -13.44 3.56
CA PHE A 55 -1.73 -13.45 2.51
C PHE A 55 -1.63 -12.15 1.73
N THR A 56 -1.25 -12.25 0.46
CA THR A 56 -1.08 -11.10 -0.43
C THR A 56 -2.27 -10.99 -1.36
N THR A 57 -2.84 -9.80 -1.53
CA THR A 57 -3.95 -9.55 -2.46
C THR A 57 -3.55 -8.52 -3.50
N PHE A 58 -3.99 -8.74 -4.74
CA PHE A 58 -3.74 -7.89 -5.90
C PHE A 58 -5.10 -7.41 -6.42
N HIS A 59 -5.48 -6.21 -6.03
CA HIS A 59 -6.66 -5.55 -6.58
C HIS A 59 -6.44 -4.04 -6.60
N ARG A 60 -7.10 -3.37 -7.55
CA ARG A 60 -7.08 -1.91 -7.66
C ARG A 60 -7.74 -1.29 -6.41
N GLY A 61 -7.25 -0.14 -5.97
CA GLY A 61 -7.94 0.64 -4.95
C GLY A 61 -9.12 1.41 -5.53
N TYR A 62 -10.17 1.55 -4.74
CA TYR A 62 -11.33 2.39 -5.05
C TYR A 62 -11.39 3.59 -4.10
N SER A 63 -12.22 4.58 -4.45
CA SER A 63 -12.41 5.77 -3.61
C SER A 63 -12.82 5.42 -2.17
N ALA A 64 -13.63 4.39 -1.98
CA ALA A 64 -14.01 3.90 -0.66
C ALA A 64 -12.80 3.41 0.17
N ASP A 65 -11.80 2.80 -0.48
CA ASP A 65 -10.58 2.37 0.20
C ASP A 65 -9.72 3.57 0.58
N PHE A 66 -9.61 4.57 -0.30
CA PHE A 66 -8.90 5.81 -0.01
C PHE A 66 -9.54 6.57 1.17
N ASP A 67 -10.86 6.75 1.15
CA ASP A 67 -11.61 7.47 2.20
C ASP A 67 -11.47 6.81 3.58
N GLU A 68 -11.32 5.48 3.63
CA GLU A 68 -11.11 4.72 4.87
C GLU A 68 -9.80 5.11 5.59
N TYR A 69 -8.76 5.48 4.83
CA TYR A 69 -7.42 5.77 5.32
C TYR A 69 -6.99 7.23 5.16
N LYS A 70 -7.82 8.07 4.52
CA LYS A 70 -7.56 9.49 4.33
C LYS A 70 -7.13 10.22 5.60
N TRP A 71 -7.77 9.93 6.74
CA TRP A 71 -7.49 10.58 8.03
C TRP A 71 -6.03 10.42 8.51
N ILE A 72 -5.39 9.28 8.27
CA ILE A 72 -4.00 9.05 8.68
C ILE A 72 -3.03 9.61 7.64
N LEU A 73 -3.43 9.70 6.37
CA LEU A 73 -2.65 10.37 5.34
C LEU A 73 -2.58 11.89 5.58
N GLU A 74 -3.68 12.48 6.05
CA GLU A 74 -3.78 13.92 6.33
C GLU A 74 -3.04 14.33 7.62
N HIS A 75 -3.08 13.48 8.65
CA HIS A 75 -2.69 13.89 10.01
C HIS A 75 -1.66 12.98 10.68
N GLY A 76 -1.33 11.83 10.08
CA GLY A 76 -0.45 10.83 10.67
C GLY A 76 1.03 11.17 10.49
N ASP A 77 1.80 10.99 11.55
CA ASP A 77 3.26 10.98 11.52
C ASP A 77 3.79 9.59 11.17
N THR A 78 4.99 9.55 10.60
CA THR A 78 5.59 8.30 10.11
C THR A 78 6.11 7.38 11.21
N GLU A 79 6.25 7.86 12.44
CA GLU A 79 6.81 7.08 13.56
C GLU A 79 5.80 6.70 14.63
N THR A 80 4.54 7.07 14.44
CA THR A 80 3.52 6.99 15.49
C THR A 80 2.43 5.99 15.11
N TRP A 81 1.99 5.21 16.09
CA TRP A 81 0.80 4.37 15.97
C TRP A 81 -0.44 5.15 16.39
N TYR A 82 -1.54 4.97 15.68
CA TYR A 82 -2.80 5.67 15.91
C TYR A 82 -3.96 4.69 15.99
N THR A 83 -4.96 5.02 16.79
CA THR A 83 -6.29 4.39 16.70
C THR A 83 -7.14 5.15 15.70
N LYS A 84 -7.99 4.44 14.96
CA LYS A 84 -8.88 5.09 14.00
C LYS A 84 -9.88 5.99 14.73
N PRO A 85 -9.99 7.29 14.40
CA PRO A 85 -10.99 8.16 14.99
C PRO A 85 -12.41 7.67 14.70
N ARG A 86 -13.32 7.84 15.65
CA ARG A 86 -14.75 7.53 15.44
C ARG A 86 -15.33 8.48 14.39
N SER A 87 -16.33 8.03 13.63
CA SER A 87 -16.95 8.84 12.57
C SER A 87 -17.47 10.21 13.04
N GLN A 88 -17.91 10.31 14.30
CA GLN A 88 -18.31 11.59 14.90
C GLN A 88 -17.13 12.56 15.10
N GLN A 89 -15.95 12.05 15.43
CA GLN A 89 -14.73 12.85 15.57
C GLN A 89 -14.28 13.33 14.19
N LEU A 90 -14.25 12.47 13.18
CA LEU A 90 -13.94 12.85 11.79
C LEU A 90 -14.86 13.96 11.28
N ARG A 91 -16.18 13.86 11.53
CA ARG A 91 -17.13 14.93 11.15
C ARG A 91 -16.87 16.25 11.86
N LYS A 92 -16.50 16.23 13.15
CA LYS A 92 -16.14 17.44 13.89
C LYS A 92 -14.87 18.08 13.35
N LEU A 93 -13.92 17.28 12.88
CA LEU A 93 -12.68 17.75 12.26
C LEU A 93 -12.96 18.45 10.94
N GLU A 94 -13.74 17.82 10.07
CA GLU A 94 -14.15 18.40 8.78
C GLU A 94 -14.87 19.74 8.97
N LEU A 95 -15.82 19.79 9.91
CA LEU A 95 -16.54 21.02 10.27
C LEU A 95 -15.62 22.12 10.82
N ARG A 96 -14.58 21.77 11.58
CA ARG A 96 -13.61 22.75 12.10
C ARG A 96 -12.67 23.25 11.03
N LYS A 97 -12.20 22.39 10.12
CA LYS A 97 -11.37 22.77 8.97
C LYS A 97 -12.08 23.82 8.10
N GLN A 98 -13.36 23.60 7.82
CA GLN A 98 -14.23 24.55 7.10
C GLN A 98 -14.48 25.87 7.85
N GLN A 99 -14.33 25.88 9.18
CA GLN A 99 -14.47 27.09 10.00
C GLN A 99 -13.12 27.81 10.20
N GLN A 100 -12.01 27.09 10.18
CA GLN A 100 -10.66 27.58 10.41
C GLN A 100 -10.07 28.31 9.20
N GLU A 101 -10.65 28.16 8.01
CA GLU A 101 -10.43 29.08 6.88
C GLU A 101 -10.89 30.54 7.16
N ARG A 102 -11.47 30.83 8.35
CA ARG A 102 -11.97 32.17 8.71
C ARG A 102 -11.31 32.86 9.91
N GLU A 103 -10.54 32.17 10.76
CA GLU A 103 -9.93 32.78 11.97
C GLU A 103 -8.54 32.21 12.25
N ASP A 104 -7.63 33.09 12.71
CA ASP A 104 -6.19 32.87 12.86
C ASP A 104 -5.82 31.61 13.68
N ALA A 105 -4.79 30.93 13.18
CA ALA A 105 -4.33 29.60 13.56
C ALA A 105 -3.60 29.56 14.92
N GLU A 106 -4.32 29.47 16.04
CA GLU A 106 -3.74 29.04 17.32
C GLU A 106 -4.65 28.03 18.03
N ASN A 107 -4.07 26.86 18.38
CA ASN A 107 -4.66 25.67 19.02
C ASN A 107 -5.32 24.63 18.10
N VAL A 108 -4.48 23.91 17.36
CA VAL A 108 -4.78 22.52 16.97
C VAL A 108 -4.25 21.62 18.08
N GLU A 109 -5.05 21.36 19.12
CA GLU A 109 -4.78 20.24 20.04
C GLU A 109 -4.90 18.91 19.25
N ASP A 110 -3.96 17.99 19.50
CA ASP A 110 -3.70 16.74 18.78
C ASP A 110 -4.95 16.06 18.18
N ILE A 111 -5.08 16.17 16.84
CA ILE A 111 -6.20 15.67 16.02
C ILE A 111 -6.28 14.14 16.04
N LEU A 112 -5.12 13.50 16.09
CA LEU A 112 -4.99 12.06 16.26
C LEU A 112 -4.51 11.80 17.68
N PHE A 113 -5.02 10.75 18.30
CA PHE A 113 -4.53 10.31 19.60
C PHE A 113 -3.37 9.34 19.35
N PRO A 114 -2.11 9.75 19.60
CA PRO A 114 -0.99 8.82 19.54
C PRO A 114 -1.28 7.67 20.49
N PHE A 115 -1.08 6.44 20.02
CA PHE A 115 -1.26 5.28 20.85
C PHE A 115 -0.08 5.18 21.83
N GLU A 116 -0.29 5.64 23.07
CA GLU A 116 0.75 5.77 24.11
C GLU A 116 1.38 4.42 24.52
N ARG A 117 0.71 3.28 24.29
CA ARG A 117 1.24 1.95 24.59
C ARG A 117 1.81 1.29 23.34
N GLN A 118 3.07 1.54 23.02
CA GLN A 118 3.74 1.07 21.80
C GLN A 118 4.03 -0.45 21.73
N HIS A 119 3.05 -1.30 21.99
CA HIS A 119 3.17 -2.76 21.84
C HIS A 119 2.28 -3.26 20.71
N PRO A 120 2.63 -2.94 19.44
CA PRO A 120 1.96 -3.52 18.28
C PRO A 120 2.10 -5.05 18.34
N ALA A 121 0.99 -5.76 18.28
CA ALA A 121 1.02 -7.22 18.29
C ALA A 121 1.64 -7.74 16.98
N LYS A 122 2.31 -8.89 17.08
CA LYS A 122 2.85 -9.62 15.95
C LYS A 122 1.81 -10.62 15.46
N LEU A 123 1.11 -10.32 14.35
CA LEU A 123 0.07 -11.20 13.81
C LEU A 123 0.67 -12.50 13.30
N GLY A 124 -0.02 -13.64 13.47
CA GLY A 124 0.45 -14.91 12.92
C GLY A 124 0.50 -14.93 11.39
N ASN A 125 -0.56 -14.39 10.76
CA ASN A 125 -0.72 -14.31 9.31
C ASN A 125 -1.13 -12.88 8.90
N PRO A 126 -0.17 -11.95 8.74
CA PRO A 126 -0.50 -10.62 8.26
C PRO A 126 -1.00 -10.65 6.81
N ARG A 127 -1.78 -9.64 6.45
CA ARG A 127 -2.27 -9.42 5.09
C ARG A 127 -1.51 -8.28 4.43
N VAL A 128 -1.14 -8.45 3.16
CA VAL A 128 -0.49 -7.40 2.39
C VAL A 128 -1.31 -7.12 1.15
N TRP A 129 -1.84 -5.91 1.08
CA TRP A 129 -2.47 -5.44 -0.13
C TRP A 129 -1.43 -4.79 -1.04
N ALA A 130 -1.10 -5.49 -2.12
CA ALA A 130 -0.28 -4.98 -3.21
C ALA A 130 -1.18 -4.22 -4.19
N SER A 131 -1.46 -2.95 -3.88
CA SER A 131 -2.23 -2.05 -4.76
C SER A 131 -1.42 -1.61 -5.98
N ALA A 132 -2.05 -0.88 -6.90
CA ALA A 132 -1.40 -0.33 -8.08
C ALA A 132 -0.15 0.50 -7.72
N ALA A 133 -0.20 1.23 -6.60
CA ALA A 133 0.91 1.99 -6.06
C ALA A 133 2.19 1.16 -5.79
N LEU A 134 2.07 -0.16 -5.60
CA LEU A 134 3.21 -1.05 -5.31
C LEU A 134 3.54 -1.99 -6.47
N THR A 135 2.61 -2.17 -7.41
CA THR A 135 2.80 -3.06 -8.55
C THR A 135 3.20 -2.32 -9.82
N THR A 136 2.75 -1.07 -10.00
CA THR A 136 3.06 -0.29 -11.21
C THR A 136 4.49 0.25 -11.14
N PRO A 137 5.37 -0.13 -12.07
CA PRO A 137 6.73 0.40 -12.13
C PRO A 137 6.76 1.81 -12.74
N THR A 138 7.87 2.54 -12.59
CA THR A 138 8.01 3.90 -13.16
C THR A 138 8.25 3.90 -14.67
N ASP A 139 8.63 2.77 -15.25
CA ASP A 139 8.85 2.54 -16.68
C ASP A 139 7.69 1.79 -17.35
N ASP A 140 6.46 1.97 -16.86
CA ASP A 140 5.29 1.25 -17.38
C ASP A 140 4.99 1.53 -18.87
N ASP A 141 4.47 0.50 -19.53
CA ASP A 141 4.27 0.48 -20.99
C ASP A 141 3.16 1.43 -21.46
N MET A 142 3.52 2.38 -22.32
CA MET A 142 2.58 3.35 -22.90
C MET A 142 2.02 2.88 -24.24
N TYR A 143 0.80 2.34 -24.24
CA TYR A 143 0.13 1.89 -25.48
C TYR A 143 -0.57 3.01 -26.26
N MET A 144 -0.87 4.15 -25.62
CA MET A 144 -1.51 5.30 -26.26
C MET A 144 -0.48 6.37 -26.62
N CYS A 145 0.02 6.33 -27.86
CA CYS A 145 0.86 7.38 -28.40
C CYS A 145 0.01 8.55 -28.94
N LEU A 146 0.03 9.70 -28.26
CA LEU A 146 -0.70 10.91 -28.67
C LEU A 146 -0.10 11.58 -29.93
N ASN A 147 1.19 11.35 -30.22
CA ASN A 147 1.90 11.90 -31.39
C ASN A 147 2.44 10.81 -32.33
N PRO A 148 1.58 9.96 -32.90
CA PRO A 148 2.00 8.78 -33.69
C PRO A 148 2.74 9.13 -34.99
N LEU A 149 2.59 10.38 -35.46
CA LEU A 149 3.31 10.92 -36.62
C LEU A 149 4.78 11.28 -36.30
N HIS A 150 5.09 11.60 -35.04
CA HIS A 150 6.44 11.97 -34.59
C HIS A 150 7.18 10.78 -33.97
N HIS A 151 6.49 9.94 -33.19
CA HIS A 151 7.08 8.76 -32.56
C HIS A 151 7.09 7.55 -33.51
N ALA A 152 7.27 7.84 -34.80
CA ALA A 152 7.06 6.96 -35.92
C ALA A 152 8.01 5.75 -35.88
N ILE A 153 7.53 4.63 -35.36
CA ILE A 153 8.00 3.34 -35.83
C ILE A 153 7.12 2.95 -37.02
N LYS A 154 7.77 2.91 -38.19
CA LYS A 154 7.25 2.30 -39.42
C LYS A 154 6.61 0.94 -39.10
N LYS A 155 5.34 0.81 -39.48
CA LYS A 155 4.52 -0.41 -39.55
C LYS A 155 4.02 -0.98 -38.22
N GLU A 156 2.69 -0.96 -38.08
CA GLU A 156 1.89 -2.08 -37.55
C GLU A 156 2.32 -2.72 -36.22
N SER A 157 2.85 -1.97 -35.26
CA SER A 157 3.07 -2.48 -33.90
C SER A 157 1.84 -2.20 -33.03
N MET A 158 1.00 -3.22 -32.78
CA MET A 158 0.03 -3.24 -31.67
C MET A 158 0.76 -3.35 -30.31
N GLY A 159 1.75 -2.49 -30.06
CA GLY A 159 2.62 -2.57 -28.89
C GLY A 159 2.88 -1.21 -28.26
N ALA A 160 3.53 -1.22 -27.09
CA ALA A 160 3.90 -0.02 -26.36
C ALA A 160 4.82 0.90 -27.20
N CYS A 161 4.63 2.21 -27.07
CA CYS A 161 5.44 3.22 -27.71
C CYS A 161 6.66 3.53 -26.84
N ALA A 162 7.82 2.96 -27.21
CA ALA A 162 9.07 3.13 -26.47
C ALA A 162 9.40 4.60 -26.17
N GLN A 163 9.24 5.50 -27.14
CA GLN A 163 9.53 6.93 -26.93
C GLN A 163 8.58 7.57 -25.92
N CYS A 164 7.29 7.24 -25.92
CA CYS A 164 6.36 7.74 -24.90
C CYS A 164 6.66 7.14 -23.52
N THR A 165 7.01 5.85 -23.46
CA THR A 165 7.43 5.19 -22.22
C THR A 165 8.66 5.89 -21.63
N ASP A 166 9.70 6.10 -22.44
CA ASP A 166 10.95 6.76 -22.02
C ASP A 166 10.68 8.20 -21.54
N GLU A 167 9.95 9.00 -22.32
CA GLU A 167 9.62 10.40 -21.97
C GLU A 167 8.84 10.49 -20.64
N LYS A 168 7.88 9.59 -20.41
CA LYS A 168 7.08 9.57 -19.17
C LYS A 168 7.87 9.02 -17.98
N SER A 169 8.70 8.01 -18.21
CA SER A 169 9.58 7.45 -17.18
C SER A 169 10.59 8.50 -16.69
N GLU A 170 11.25 9.21 -17.62
CA GLU A 170 12.15 10.32 -17.29
C GLU A 170 11.44 11.45 -16.53
N ALA A 171 10.20 11.77 -16.92
CA ALA A 171 9.39 12.76 -16.21
C ALA A 171 9.06 12.32 -14.77
N LEU A 172 8.74 11.04 -14.55
CA LEU A 172 8.52 10.49 -13.22
C LEU A 172 9.79 10.47 -12.38
N ASP A 173 10.93 10.07 -12.96
CA ASP A 173 12.23 10.04 -12.27
C ASP A 173 12.68 11.44 -11.83
N SER A 174 12.31 12.46 -12.60
CA SER A 174 12.56 13.87 -12.23
C SER A 174 11.56 14.43 -11.20
N THR A 175 10.46 13.73 -10.95
CA THR A 175 9.42 14.13 -10.01
C THR A 175 9.68 13.50 -8.63
N PRO A 176 9.81 14.30 -7.55
CA PRO A 176 9.99 13.73 -6.22
C PRO A 176 8.69 13.07 -5.75
N LEU A 177 8.63 11.75 -5.79
CA LEU A 177 7.48 10.95 -5.34
C LEU A 177 7.60 10.55 -3.86
N SER A 178 6.45 10.31 -3.24
CA SER A 178 6.31 9.77 -1.89
C SER A 178 5.31 8.61 -1.91
N TYR A 179 5.82 7.41 -1.64
CA TYR A 179 5.05 6.20 -1.45
C TYR A 179 4.58 6.13 0.00
N ASN A 180 3.28 6.25 0.22
CA ASN A 180 2.66 6.25 1.55
C ASN A 180 2.07 4.87 1.82
N LEU A 181 2.52 4.22 2.89
CA LEU A 181 2.09 2.90 3.34
C LEU A 181 1.33 3.01 4.65
N VAL A 182 0.14 2.41 4.71
CA VAL A 182 -0.62 2.30 5.97
C VAL A 182 -0.53 0.87 6.46
N PHE A 183 0.26 0.68 7.51
CA PHE A 183 0.31 -0.58 8.24
C PHE A 183 -0.79 -0.61 9.30
N SER A 184 -1.26 -1.81 9.60
CA SER A 184 -2.15 -2.05 10.73
C SER A 184 -1.80 -3.33 11.47
N THR A 185 -2.11 -3.33 12.76
CA THR A 185 -2.09 -4.51 13.61
C THR A 185 -3.10 -4.33 14.74
N ILE A 186 -3.13 -5.27 15.69
CA ILE A 186 -3.91 -5.16 16.91
C ILE A 186 -3.02 -4.76 18.08
N THR A 187 -3.60 -4.14 19.10
CA THR A 187 -2.90 -3.88 20.36
C THR A 187 -2.61 -5.21 21.06
N GLY A 188 -1.38 -5.39 21.55
CA GLY A 188 -1.04 -6.55 22.36
C GLY A 188 -1.77 -6.50 23.70
N THR A 189 -2.57 -7.52 24.02
CA THR A 189 -3.05 -7.69 25.39
C THR A 189 -1.89 -8.22 26.22
N SER A 190 -1.38 -7.40 27.15
CA SER A 190 -0.50 -7.88 28.22
C SER A 190 -1.33 -8.74 29.16
N SER A 191 -1.54 -10.00 28.80
CA SER A 191 -2.22 -10.96 29.66
C SER A 191 -1.50 -12.30 29.56
N MET A 192 -1.20 -12.90 30.70
CA MET A 192 -0.50 -14.19 30.85
C MET A 192 -1.29 -15.41 30.33
N TYR A 193 -2.29 -15.19 29.48
CA TYR A 193 -3.12 -16.21 28.85
C TYR A 193 -2.92 -16.16 27.34
N PRO A 194 -3.03 -17.29 26.63
CA PRO A 194 -2.93 -17.29 25.17
C PRO A 194 -3.92 -16.25 24.62
N PRO A 195 -3.43 -15.22 23.90
CA PRO A 195 -4.27 -14.12 23.49
C PRO A 195 -5.32 -14.66 22.53
N ASP A 196 -6.59 -14.41 22.84
CA ASP A 196 -7.65 -14.53 21.86
C ASP A 196 -7.28 -13.56 20.72
N VAL A 197 -7.02 -14.10 19.53
CA VAL A 197 -6.43 -13.39 18.37
C VAL A 197 -7.29 -12.17 17.94
N ASN A 198 -8.50 -12.07 18.48
CA ASN A 198 -9.49 -11.04 18.20
C ASN A 198 -9.72 -10.03 19.35
N SER A 199 -8.93 -10.04 20.42
CA SER A 199 -9.20 -9.23 21.63
C SER A 199 -8.51 -7.85 21.68
N GLY A 200 -7.74 -7.48 20.65
CA GLY A 200 -7.04 -6.20 20.57
C GLY A 200 -7.76 -5.15 19.70
N GLU A 201 -7.58 -3.88 20.04
CA GLU A 201 -8.02 -2.75 19.21
C GLU A 201 -7.12 -2.63 17.99
N LYS A 202 -7.68 -2.31 16.82
CA LYS A 202 -6.88 -2.12 15.60
C LYS A 202 -6.17 -0.76 15.64
N ILE A 203 -4.86 -0.79 15.46
CA ILE A 203 -3.98 0.38 15.39
C ILE A 203 -3.33 0.46 14.01
N TYR A 204 -2.96 1.68 13.61
CA TYR A 204 -2.47 2.02 12.29
C TYR A 204 -1.19 2.84 12.38
N LYS A 205 -0.25 2.63 11.45
CA LYS A 205 0.98 3.42 11.32
C LYS A 205 1.15 3.83 9.86
N LEU A 206 1.42 5.11 9.62
CA LEU A 206 1.82 5.60 8.30
C LEU A 206 3.34 5.42 8.16
N VAL A 207 3.81 5.02 6.99
CA VAL A 207 5.22 5.05 6.62
C VAL A 207 5.37 5.69 5.25
N ARG A 208 6.42 6.49 5.04
CA ARG A 208 6.69 7.15 3.76
C ARG A 208 8.02 6.69 3.19
N CYS A 209 8.02 6.33 1.91
CA CYS A 209 9.19 5.87 1.17
C CYS A 209 9.39 6.73 -0.08
N GLY A 210 10.64 6.93 -0.51
CA GLY A 210 10.96 7.73 -1.70
C GLY A 210 10.88 6.98 -3.02
N SER A 211 10.75 5.65 -2.99
CA SER A 211 10.61 4.82 -4.19
C SER A 211 9.71 3.62 -3.95
N ARG A 212 9.28 2.99 -5.04
CA ARG A 212 8.54 1.73 -5.03
C ARG A 212 9.34 0.62 -4.35
N GLU A 213 10.61 0.48 -4.68
CA GLU A 213 11.47 -0.60 -4.16
C GLU A 213 11.69 -0.44 -2.65
N ALA A 214 11.85 0.79 -2.17
CA ALA A 214 11.92 1.08 -0.73
C ALA A 214 10.58 0.76 -0.03
N ALA A 215 9.45 1.07 -0.67
CA ALA A 215 8.13 0.75 -0.14
C ALA A 215 7.87 -0.77 -0.06
N ILE A 216 8.30 -1.53 -1.07
CA ILE A 216 8.21 -3.00 -1.08
C ILE A 216 9.12 -3.60 0.00
N ALA A 217 10.34 -3.07 0.16
CA ALA A 217 11.22 -3.46 1.26
C ALA A 217 10.57 -3.25 2.63
N GLU A 218 9.99 -2.07 2.84
CA GLU A 218 9.28 -1.77 4.09
C GLU A 218 8.08 -2.70 4.30
N ALA A 219 7.32 -3.01 3.24
CA ALA A 219 6.23 -3.98 3.30
C ALA A 219 6.73 -5.39 3.67
N PHE A 220 7.85 -5.82 3.09
CA PHE A 220 8.46 -7.13 3.37
C PHE A 220 8.91 -7.22 4.83
N TYR A 221 9.62 -6.22 5.34
CA TYR A 221 10.08 -6.19 6.73
C TYR A 221 8.92 -5.99 7.72
N GLY A 222 7.97 -5.11 7.42
CA GLY A 222 6.78 -4.87 8.22
C GLY A 222 5.92 -6.13 8.36
N ALA A 223 5.63 -6.81 7.24
CA ALA A 223 4.86 -8.04 7.27
C ALA A 223 5.67 -9.21 7.85
N GLY A 224 6.91 -9.41 7.39
CA GLY A 224 7.79 -10.51 7.75
C GLY A 224 8.32 -10.44 9.18
N ALA A 225 9.10 -9.40 9.49
CA ALA A 225 9.75 -9.24 10.77
C ALA A 225 8.74 -8.90 11.88
N ASN A 226 7.83 -7.96 11.60
CA ASN A 226 6.98 -7.37 12.62
C ASN A 226 5.57 -7.97 12.66
N GLY A 227 5.14 -8.67 11.61
CA GLY A 227 3.79 -9.22 11.54
C GLY A 227 2.70 -8.18 11.37
N TRP A 228 3.00 -7.06 10.75
CA TRP A 228 2.02 -6.01 10.46
C TRP A 228 1.35 -6.25 9.11
N SER A 229 0.06 -5.92 9.03
CA SER A 229 -0.66 -5.99 7.76
C SER A 229 -0.54 -4.68 7.02
N LEU A 230 -0.14 -4.70 5.75
CA LEU A 230 -0.22 -3.54 4.87
C LEU A 230 -1.65 -3.46 4.32
N VAL A 231 -2.38 -2.41 4.71
CA VAL A 231 -3.82 -2.29 4.46
C VAL A 231 -4.20 -1.17 3.51
N PHE A 232 -3.25 -0.32 3.12
CA PHE A 232 -3.41 0.66 2.07
C PHE A 232 -2.04 1.16 1.62
N ALA A 233 -1.90 1.47 0.33
CA ALA A 233 -0.72 2.11 -0.21
C ALA A 233 -1.12 3.04 -1.36
N CYS A 234 -0.50 4.22 -1.41
CA CYS A 234 -0.68 5.19 -2.48
C CYS A 234 0.60 5.97 -2.78
N VAL A 235 0.65 6.63 -3.94
CA VAL A 235 1.75 7.50 -4.36
C VAL A 235 1.25 8.92 -4.52
N MET A 236 2.03 9.88 -4.06
CA MET A 236 1.78 11.31 -4.20
C MET A 236 3.09 12.01 -4.55
N ARG A 237 3.06 13.28 -4.96
CA ARG A 237 4.28 14.09 -4.97
C ARG A 237 4.69 14.48 -3.55
N LEU A 238 6.01 14.47 -3.28
CA LEU A 238 6.58 14.76 -1.97
C LEU A 238 6.24 16.16 -1.44
N ARG A 239 6.00 17.14 -2.33
CA ARG A 239 5.65 18.53 -1.98
C ARG A 239 4.15 18.84 -2.08
N GLU A 240 3.33 17.81 -2.28
CA GLU A 240 1.87 17.92 -2.29
C GLU A 240 1.28 17.30 -1.00
N THR A 241 2.02 17.34 0.12
CA THR A 241 1.50 16.80 1.38
C THR A 241 0.48 17.73 2.03
N CYS A 242 -0.53 17.15 2.68
CA CYS A 242 -1.58 17.91 3.37
C CYS A 242 -1.10 18.78 4.53
N VAL A 243 0.13 18.55 5.02
CA VAL A 243 0.77 19.40 6.02
C VAL A 243 1.07 20.78 5.42
N GLU A 244 1.43 20.82 4.13
CA GLU A 244 1.72 22.06 3.41
C GLU A 244 0.45 22.70 2.82
N ARG A 245 -0.63 21.92 2.62
CA ARG A 245 -1.91 22.38 2.04
C ARG A 245 -3.14 21.91 2.83
N PRO A 246 -3.40 22.48 4.02
CA PRO A 246 -4.59 22.15 4.81
C PRO A 246 -5.86 22.62 4.09
N GLY A 247 -6.55 21.70 3.41
CA GLY A 247 -7.82 21.99 2.71
C GLY A 247 -7.84 21.63 1.23
N GLY A 248 -6.69 21.21 0.67
CA GLY A 248 -6.59 20.85 -0.73
C GLY A 248 -7.56 19.73 -1.14
N MET A 249 -8.10 19.84 -2.35
CA MET A 249 -8.97 18.81 -2.92
C MET A 249 -8.13 17.59 -3.28
N TRP A 250 -8.61 16.41 -2.94
CA TRP A 250 -7.94 15.16 -3.29
C TRP A 250 -8.44 14.70 -4.65
N GLU A 251 -7.52 14.48 -5.58
CA GLU A 251 -7.82 13.96 -6.92
C GLU A 251 -7.13 12.62 -7.11
N ARG A 252 -7.90 11.62 -7.54
CA ARG A 252 -7.33 10.35 -7.96
C ARG A 252 -6.82 10.49 -9.40
N VAL A 253 -5.57 10.11 -9.61
CA VAL A 253 -5.04 9.86 -10.96
C VAL A 253 -5.17 8.38 -11.32
N ASP A 254 -5.44 8.10 -12.60
CA ASP A 254 -5.68 6.73 -13.05
C ASP A 254 -4.37 5.99 -13.32
N GLU A 255 -3.35 6.71 -13.77
CA GLU A 255 -2.03 6.19 -14.13
C GLU A 255 -0.92 6.88 -13.32
N LEU A 256 0.16 6.14 -13.00
CA LEU A 256 1.25 6.67 -12.18
C LEU A 256 1.93 7.89 -12.82
N TRP A 257 2.13 7.86 -14.13
CA TRP A 257 2.80 8.92 -14.88
C TRP A 257 2.05 10.26 -14.88
N GLU A 258 0.74 10.26 -14.61
CA GLU A 258 -0.04 11.50 -14.49
C GLU A 258 0.43 12.33 -13.28
N LEU A 259 1.08 11.71 -12.29
CA LEU A 259 1.76 12.43 -11.22
C LEU A 259 2.97 13.23 -11.72
N ALA A 260 3.51 13.01 -12.91
CA ALA A 260 4.58 13.84 -13.46
C ALA A 260 4.06 15.08 -14.20
N ASP A 261 2.81 15.07 -14.67
CA ASP A 261 2.24 16.18 -15.44
C ASP A 261 2.07 17.44 -14.57
N GLU A 262 2.33 18.64 -15.10
CA GLU A 262 2.12 19.88 -14.35
C GLU A 262 0.63 20.02 -13.97
N SER A 263 0.34 20.19 -12.68
CA SER A 263 -1.04 20.40 -12.21
C SER A 263 -1.47 21.82 -12.60
N SER A 264 -2.63 21.95 -13.26
CA SER A 264 -3.20 23.25 -13.58
C SER A 264 -3.78 24.00 -12.37
N GLU A 265 -3.98 23.29 -11.25
CA GLU A 265 -4.61 23.81 -10.04
C GLU A 265 -3.67 23.63 -8.84
N ASP A 266 -3.23 24.74 -8.25
CA ASP A 266 -2.28 24.75 -7.12
C ASP A 266 -2.86 24.14 -5.83
N ASP A 267 -4.19 23.94 -5.76
CA ASP A 267 -4.91 23.49 -4.56
C ASP A 267 -5.30 22.00 -4.59
N VAL A 268 -4.88 21.25 -5.60
CA VAL A 268 -5.23 19.82 -5.74
C VAL A 268 -4.04 18.92 -5.35
N VAL A 269 -4.30 17.92 -4.52
CA VAL A 269 -3.35 16.85 -4.18
C VAL A 269 -3.71 15.63 -5.02
N ARG A 270 -2.84 15.29 -5.98
CA ARG A 270 -3.03 14.12 -6.84
C ARG A 270 -2.47 12.87 -6.20
N VAL A 271 -3.25 11.79 -6.25
CA VAL A 271 -2.93 10.52 -5.59
C VAL A 271 -3.17 9.36 -6.54
N PHE A 272 -2.16 8.52 -6.67
CA PHE A 272 -2.24 7.26 -7.42
C PHE A 272 -2.43 6.07 -6.45
N TYR A 273 -3.45 5.24 -6.68
CA TYR A 273 -3.75 4.04 -5.90
C TYR A 273 -4.64 3.01 -6.64
#